data_AF-A0A7V3J2X0-F1
#
_entry.id   AF-A0A7V3J2X0-F1
#
_cell.length_a   1.000
_cell.length_b   1.000
_cell.length_c   1.000
_cell.angle_alpha   90.00
_cell.angle_beta   90.00
_cell.angle_gamma   90.00
#
_symmetry.space_group_name_H-M   'P 1'
#
loop_
_entity.id
_entity.type
_entity.pdbx_description
1 polymer ?
#
loop_
_entity_poly.entity_id
_entity_poly.type
_entity_poly.pdbx_seq_one_letter_code
_entity_poly.pdbx_strand_id
1 'polypeptide(L)'
;MASPDQASGAVNGESADLVAYETLDEGRIARIWLNRPEAHNAQTRVLLVQLDGAFSRAEADDAVRVVILAARGKNFSAGHDLGSEAALAERRPGPGQHPTFRGYGATRD
;
A
#
# COMPACT_ATOMS: atom_id res chain seq x y z
N MET A 1 14.27 -18.77 10.77
CA MET A 1 15.11 -17.59 11.03
C MET A 1 15.88 -17.28 9.75
N ALA A 2 15.27 -16.49 8.86
CA ALA A 2 15.88 -15.99 7.63
C ALA A 2 15.66 -14.48 7.60
N SER A 3 16.74 -13.74 7.36
CA SER A 3 16.86 -12.29 7.48
C SER A 3 15.92 -11.50 6.53
N PRO A 4 15.52 -10.27 6.90
CA PRO A 4 14.78 -9.39 6.01
C PRO A 4 15.70 -8.84 4.92
N ASP A 5 15.27 -8.98 3.68
CA ASP A 5 15.90 -8.43 2.48
C ASP A 5 15.71 -6.91 2.45
N GLN A 6 16.67 -6.19 3.03
CA GLN A 6 16.78 -4.74 2.92
C GLN A 6 17.36 -4.37 1.56
N ALA A 7 16.52 -4.36 0.53
CA ALA A 7 16.86 -3.76 -0.76
C ALA A 7 16.72 -2.23 -0.65
N SER A 8 17.84 -1.61 -0.28
CA SER A 8 18.09 -0.17 -0.29
C SER A 8 17.86 0.44 -1.68
N GLY A 9 16.81 1.27 -1.77
CA GLY A 9 16.56 2.22 -2.85
C GLY A 9 15.97 3.49 -2.25
N ALA A 10 16.80 4.25 -1.53
CA ALA A 10 16.41 5.52 -0.95
C ALA A 10 16.07 6.52 -2.08
N VAL A 11 14.77 6.74 -2.29
CA VAL A 11 14.27 7.97 -2.90
C VAL A 11 13.88 8.91 -1.75
N ASN A 12 14.75 9.87 -1.47
CA ASN A 12 14.47 10.97 -0.55
C ASN A 12 13.41 11.89 -1.18
N GLY A 13 12.16 11.60 -0.87
CA GLY A 13 11.04 12.53 -0.87
C GLY A 13 10.16 12.09 0.29
N GLU A 14 9.63 13.01 1.09
CA GLU A 14 8.63 12.68 2.11
C GLU A 14 7.66 11.66 1.52
N SER A 15 7.66 10.43 2.05
CA SER A 15 6.80 9.38 1.51
C SER A 15 5.39 9.89 1.67
N ALA A 16 4.75 10.27 0.56
CA ALA A 16 3.41 10.83 0.59
C ALA A 16 2.53 9.91 1.44
N ASP A 17 1.77 10.50 2.35
CA ASP A 17 0.83 9.77 3.19
C ASP A 17 -0.36 9.34 2.32
N LEU A 18 -0.20 8.21 1.63
CA LEU A 18 -1.18 7.64 0.71
C LEU A 18 -2.25 6.84 1.48
N VAL A 19 -2.01 6.56 2.78
CA VAL A 19 -2.93 5.86 3.66
C VAL A 19 -2.98 6.52 5.04
N ALA A 20 -4.06 7.25 5.32
CA ALA A 20 -4.26 7.85 6.64
C ALA A 20 -5.01 6.89 7.59
N TYR A 21 -4.64 6.91 8.88
CA TYR A 21 -5.25 6.10 9.94
C TYR A 21 -5.85 7.01 11.02
N GLU A 22 -7.11 6.75 11.38
CA GLU A 22 -7.78 7.44 12.48
C GLU A 22 -8.62 6.49 13.31
N THR A 23 -8.82 6.85 14.58
CA THR A 23 -9.61 6.08 15.54
C THR A 23 -10.89 6.81 15.89
N LEU A 24 -11.99 6.08 15.95
CA LEU A 24 -13.31 6.54 16.40
C LEU A 24 -13.79 5.64 17.55
N ASP A 25 -14.87 6.06 18.23
CA ASP A 25 -15.48 5.28 19.32
C ASP A 25 -14.44 4.80 20.35
N GLU A 26 -13.67 5.75 20.89
CA GLU A 26 -12.64 5.49 21.91
C GLU A 26 -11.60 4.44 21.49
N GLY A 27 -11.31 4.31 20.19
CA GLY A 27 -10.36 3.35 19.64
C GLY A 27 -10.97 2.05 19.14
N ARG A 28 -12.28 1.80 19.37
CA ARG A 28 -12.95 0.57 18.93
C ARG A 28 -13.13 0.49 17.42
N ILE A 29 -13.08 1.61 16.73
CA ILE A 29 -13.20 1.67 15.27
C ILE A 29 -11.93 2.28 14.69
N ALA A 30 -11.23 1.51 13.86
CA ALA A 30 -10.13 2.01 13.03
C ALA A 30 -10.70 2.40 11.66
N ARG A 31 -10.57 3.68 11.26
CA ARG A 31 -10.90 4.13 9.91
C ARG A 31 -9.61 4.38 9.13
N ILE A 32 -9.42 3.60 8.08
CA ILE A 32 -8.25 3.63 7.20
C ILE A 32 -8.68 4.28 5.89
N TRP A 33 -7.97 5.31 5.45
CA TRP A 33 -8.31 6.10 4.27
C TRP A 33 -7.32 5.86 3.14
N LEU A 34 -7.80 5.51 1.95
CA LEU A 34 -7.05 5.72 0.72
C LEU A 34 -6.96 7.24 0.47
N ASN A 35 -5.74 7.76 0.32
CA ASN A 35 -5.45 9.20 0.27
C ASN A 35 -4.63 9.57 -0.97
N ARG A 36 -5.13 9.18 -2.15
CA ARG A 36 -4.56 9.55 -3.45
C ARG A 36 -5.67 9.98 -4.44
N PRO A 37 -6.54 10.94 -4.06
CA PRO A 37 -7.77 11.26 -4.78
C PRO A 37 -7.54 11.73 -6.23
N GLU A 38 -6.42 12.41 -6.49
CA GLU A 38 -6.00 12.93 -7.79
C GLU A 38 -5.74 11.82 -8.82
N ALA A 39 -5.40 10.62 -8.36
CA ALA A 39 -5.25 9.43 -9.18
C ALA A 39 -6.39 8.42 -8.95
N HIS A 40 -7.55 8.90 -8.47
CA HIS A 40 -8.70 8.06 -8.14
C HIS A 40 -8.36 6.90 -7.20
N ASN A 41 -7.44 7.13 -6.26
CA ASN A 41 -6.93 6.15 -5.32
C ASN A 41 -6.41 4.86 -6.01
N ALA A 42 -5.80 5.00 -7.19
CA ALA A 42 -5.14 3.90 -7.88
C ALA A 42 -3.97 3.36 -7.03
N GLN A 43 -3.93 2.04 -6.89
CA GLN A 43 -3.10 1.30 -5.96
C GLN A 43 -1.69 1.15 -6.52
N THR A 44 -0.78 2.00 -6.05
CA THR A 44 0.67 1.83 -6.24
C THR A 44 1.20 0.82 -5.21
N ARG A 45 2.41 0.29 -5.43
CA ARG A 45 3.08 -0.56 -4.43
C ARG A 45 3.24 0.17 -3.10
N VAL A 46 3.62 1.45 -3.12
CA VAL A 46 3.79 2.27 -1.90
C VAL A 46 2.47 2.37 -1.14
N LEU A 47 1.35 2.63 -1.82
CA LEU A 47 0.03 2.67 -1.19
C LEU A 47 -0.32 1.30 -0.59
N LEU A 48 -0.09 0.21 -1.33
CA LEU A 48 -0.39 -1.15 -0.84
C LEU A 48 0.45 -1.51 0.40
N VAL A 49 1.73 -1.12 0.45
CA VAL A 49 2.60 -1.33 1.62
C VAL A 49 2.10 -0.51 2.82
N GLN A 50 1.72 0.75 2.63
CA GLN A 50 1.16 1.57 3.71
C GLN A 50 -0.21 1.02 4.18
N LEU A 51 -1.01 0.51 3.26
CA LEU A 51 -2.32 -0.09 3.55
C LEU A 51 -2.18 -1.37 4.38
N ASP A 52 -1.23 -2.24 4.01
CA ASP A 52 -0.87 -3.43 4.78
C ASP A 52 -0.40 -3.07 6.20
N GLY A 53 0.45 -2.04 6.33
CA GLY A 53 0.87 -1.51 7.63
C GLY A 53 -0.29 -0.98 8.47
N ALA A 54 -1.26 -0.30 7.84
CA ALA A 54 -2.45 0.22 8.52
C ALA A 54 -3.38 -0.91 9.01
N PHE A 55 -3.58 -1.95 8.20
CA PHE A 55 -4.34 -3.14 8.60
C PHE A 55 -3.63 -3.92 9.69
N SER A 56 -2.32 -4.15 9.56
CA SER A 56 -1.51 -4.84 10.57
C SER A 56 -1.54 -4.09 11.92
N ARG A 57 -1.52 -2.75 11.88
CA ARG A 57 -1.70 -1.93 13.09
C ARG A 57 -3.07 -2.14 13.74
N ALA A 58 -4.14 -2.19 12.95
CA ALA A 58 -5.48 -2.42 13.48
C ALA A 58 -5.66 -3.86 14.01
N GLU A 59 -5.06 -4.85 13.35
CA GLU A 59 -5.07 -6.25 13.78
C GLU A 59 -4.37 -6.44 15.13
N ALA A 60 -3.23 -5.79 15.33
CA ALA A 60 -2.45 -5.89 16.56
C ALA A 60 -3.05 -5.14 17.77
N ASP A 61 -4.07 -4.31 17.56
CA ASP A 61 -4.70 -3.52 18.61
C ASP A 61 -5.95 -4.23 19.16
N ASP A 62 -5.80 -4.87 20.31
CA ASP A 62 -6.86 -5.56 21.05
C ASP A 62 -8.04 -4.65 21.45
N ALA A 63 -8.00 -3.33 21.27
CA ALA A 63 -9.15 -2.44 21.44
C ALA A 63 -10.01 -2.33 20.18
N VAL A 64 -9.45 -2.53 18.99
CA VAL A 64 -10.14 -2.39 17.71
C VAL A 64 -11.14 -3.54 17.52
N ARG A 65 -12.36 -3.21 17.09
CA ARG A 65 -13.47 -4.14 16.86
C ARG A 65 -13.99 -4.08 15.43
N VAL A 66 -13.85 -2.92 14.79
CA VAL A 66 -14.33 -2.68 13.43
C VAL A 66 -13.26 -1.92 12.67
N VAL A 67 -12.99 -2.35 11.44
CA VAL A 67 -12.19 -1.59 10.49
C VAL A 67 -13.09 -1.04 9.39
N ILE A 68 -13.03 0.27 9.17
CA ILE A 68 -13.68 0.94 8.04
C ILE A 68 -12.59 1.30 7.03
N LEU A 69 -12.61 0.68 5.86
CA LEU A 69 -11.83 1.16 4.72
C LEU A 69 -12.62 2.24 3.98
N ALA A 70 -12.06 3.44 3.93
CA ALA A 70 -12.63 4.63 3.33
C ALA A 70 -11.70 5.21 2.26
N ALA A 71 -12.19 6.17 1.48
CA ALA A 71 -11.44 6.79 0.40
C ALA A 71 -11.68 8.29 0.36
N ARG A 72 -10.60 9.07 0.19
CA ARG A 72 -10.68 10.51 -0.04
C ARG A 72 -11.02 10.78 -1.50
N GLY A 73 -11.75 11.87 -1.73
CA GLY A 73 -12.14 12.31 -3.07
C GLY A 73 -13.40 11.61 -3.61
N LYS A 74 -13.59 11.73 -4.92
CA LYS A 74 -14.84 11.33 -5.61
C LYS A 74 -15.00 9.82 -5.77
N ASN A 75 -13.89 9.11 -5.96
CA ASN A 75 -13.88 7.70 -6.31
C ASN A 75 -13.28 6.88 -5.17
N PHE A 76 -13.80 5.67 -4.94
CA PHE A 76 -13.24 4.77 -3.94
C PHE A 76 -11.82 4.34 -4.31
N SER A 77 -11.68 3.58 -5.41
CA SER A 77 -10.39 3.22 -6.00
C SER A 77 -10.59 2.82 -7.47
N ALA A 78 -9.64 3.18 -8.33
CA ALA A 78 -9.59 2.73 -9.72
C ALA A 78 -8.89 1.36 -9.91
N GLY A 79 -8.51 0.67 -8.82
CA GLY A 79 -7.78 -0.59 -8.85
C GLY A 79 -6.27 -0.39 -8.93
N HIS A 80 -5.54 -1.35 -9.51
CA HIS A 80 -4.08 -1.29 -9.62
C HIS A 80 -3.63 -0.11 -10.48
N ASP A 81 -2.59 0.59 -10.03
CA ASP A 81 -1.91 1.57 -10.86
C ASP A 81 -1.14 0.85 -11.98
N LEU A 82 -1.56 1.06 -13.23
CA LEU A 82 -0.92 0.48 -14.42
C LEU A 82 -0.13 1.52 -15.21
N GLY A 83 -0.18 2.80 -14.83
CA GLY A 83 0.17 3.92 -15.71
C GLY A 83 1.22 4.88 -15.15
N SER A 84 1.45 4.92 -13.83
CA SER A 84 2.52 5.75 -13.27
C SER A 84 3.90 5.26 -13.71
N GLU A 85 4.87 6.18 -13.77
CA GLU A 85 6.25 5.83 -14.14
C GLU A 85 6.83 4.76 -13.21
N ALA A 86 6.54 4.84 -11.91
CA ALA A 86 6.90 3.82 -10.93
C ALA A 86 6.29 2.46 -11.28
N ALA A 87 4.96 2.39 -11.53
CA ALA A 87 4.30 1.14 -11.90
C ALA A 87 4.85 0.54 -13.21
N LEU A 88 5.17 1.39 -14.19
CA LEU A 88 5.77 0.97 -15.45
C LEU A 88 7.20 0.46 -15.26
N ALA A 89 8.02 1.14 -14.45
CA ALA A 89 9.38 0.73 -14.14
C ALA A 89 9.41 -0.63 -13.42
N GLU A 90 8.45 -0.88 -12.53
CA GLU A 90 8.32 -2.16 -11.81
C GLU A 90 7.98 -3.34 -12.74
N ARG A 91 7.26 -3.10 -13.83
CA ARG A 91 6.82 -4.15 -14.77
C ARG A 91 7.82 -4.43 -15.88
N ARG A 92 8.46 -3.39 -16.40
CA ARG A 92 9.38 -3.49 -17.54
C ARG A 92 10.65 -4.25 -17.14
N PRO A 93 11.17 -5.16 -17.99
CA PRO A 93 12.46 -5.77 -17.77
C PRO A 93 13.56 -4.72 -17.57
N GLY A 94 14.35 -4.87 -16.50
CA GLY A 94 15.44 -3.96 -16.18
C GLY A 94 15.76 -3.89 -14.68
N PRO A 95 16.71 -3.03 -14.28
CA PRO A 95 17.14 -2.91 -12.89
C PRO A 95 16.00 -2.55 -11.91
N GLY A 96 15.01 -1.79 -12.38
CA GLY A 96 13.83 -1.39 -11.58
C GLY A 96 12.68 -2.41 -11.55
N GLN A 97 12.80 -3.54 -12.26
CA GLN A 97 11.73 -4.52 -12.34
C GLN A 97 11.53 -5.23 -10.99
N HIS A 98 10.30 -5.22 -10.48
CA HIS A 98 9.96 -5.89 -9.24
C HIS A 98 10.04 -7.43 -9.40
N PRO A 99 10.55 -8.18 -8.39
CA PRO A 99 10.74 -9.63 -8.50
C PRO A 99 9.48 -10.42 -8.87
N THR A 100 8.29 -9.98 -8.44
CA THR A 100 7.04 -10.68 -8.78
C THR A 100 6.71 -10.66 -10.28
N PHE A 101 7.24 -9.72 -11.05
CA PHE A 101 7.09 -9.67 -12.51
C PHE A 101 8.16 -10.49 -13.26
N ARG A 102 9.13 -11.09 -12.55
CA ARG A 102 10.16 -11.97 -13.13
C ARG A 102 9.73 -13.43 -13.23
N GLY A 103 8.61 -13.81 -12.61
CA GLY A 103 8.02 -15.15 -12.65
C GLY A 103 6.59 -15.13 -13.18
N TYR A 104 6.12 -16.26 -13.69
CA TYR A 104 4.75 -16.43 -14.23
C TYR A 104 3.66 -16.52 -13.15
N GLY A 105 3.83 -15.85 -12.00
CA GLY A 105 2.82 -15.84 -10.93
C GLY A 105 2.70 -17.14 -10.11
N ALA A 106 3.58 -18.12 -10.30
CA ALA A 106 3.68 -19.30 -9.45
C ALA A 106 4.86 -19.14 -8.48
N THR A 107 4.62 -19.42 -7.19
CA THR A 107 5.68 -19.75 -6.24
C THR A 107 6.53 -20.86 -6.85
N ARG A 108 7.83 -20.64 -7.02
CA ARG A 108 8.74 -21.76 -7.28
C ARG A 108 9.03 -22.38 -5.93
N ASP A 109 8.56 -23.61 -5.76
CA ASP A 109 8.93 -24.51 -4.66
C ASP A 109 10.46 -24.62 -4.54
#